data_AF-A0A2S2QFM0-F1
#
_entry.id   AF-A0A2S2QFM0-F1
#
_cell.length_a   1.000
_cell.length_b   1.000
_cell.length_c   1.000
_cell.angle_alpha   90.00
_cell.angle_beta   90.00
_cell.angle_gamma   90.00
#
_symmetry.space_group_name_H-M   'P 1'
#
loop_
_entity.id
_entity.type
_entity.pdbx_description
1 polymer ?
#
loop_
_entity_poly.entity_id
_entity_poly.type
_entity_poly.pdbx_seq_one_letter_code
_entity_poly.pdbx_strand_id
1 'polypeptide(L)'
;MEEEAKQKFAKLIGRQDVYKGMTTKLQKYLESFDNIQDMQQLQVRLSKYENVWQSFMATQEEIELLGPLKNQFNERESFENNYYKLASSIKTYIEVKTISTIQDVKHKSITRIFMAPMLLPKFNGDPTKWLTFKNKFEALVQKHLINSKIPLLKRRF
;
A
#
# COMPACT_ATOMS: atom_id res chain seq x y z
N MET A 1 -37.55 -1.94 -31.41
CA MET A 1 -37.02 -3.01 -30.53
C MET A 1 -35.78 -3.65 -31.11
N GLU A 2 -35.79 -4.18 -32.34
CA GLU A 2 -34.61 -4.89 -32.88
C GLU A 2 -33.39 -3.97 -33.11
N GLU A 3 -33.60 -2.76 -33.65
CA GLU A 3 -32.51 -1.79 -33.87
C GLU A 3 -31.92 -1.24 -32.56
N GLU A 4 -32.75 -1.10 -31.52
CA GLU A 4 -32.31 -0.64 -30.21
C GLU A 4 -31.42 -1.70 -29.52
N ALA A 5 -31.77 -2.99 -29.65
CA ALA A 5 -30.96 -4.09 -29.14
C ALA A 5 -29.60 -4.18 -29.85
N LYS A 6 -29.56 -4.02 -31.19
CA LYS A 6 -28.32 -3.97 -31.97
C LYS A 6 -27.43 -2.81 -31.56
N GLN A 7 -28.01 -1.62 -31.36
CA GLN A 7 -27.25 -0.44 -30.92
C GLN A 7 -26.70 -0.62 -29.50
N LYS A 8 -27.49 -1.19 -28.58
CA LYS A 8 -27.04 -1.53 -27.23
C LYS A 8 -25.88 -2.52 -27.27
N PHE A 9 -26.00 -3.58 -28.06
CA PHE A 9 -24.95 -4.60 -28.22
C PHE A 9 -23.63 -3.98 -28.72
N ALA A 10 -23.67 -3.17 -29.77
CA ALA A 10 -22.49 -2.48 -30.30
C ALA A 10 -21.81 -1.58 -29.25
N LYS A 11 -22.60 -0.87 -28.43
CA LYS A 11 -22.07 -0.04 -27.35
C LYS A 11 -21.37 -0.86 -26.27
N LEU A 12 -21.91 -2.03 -25.93
CA LEU A 12 -21.31 -2.92 -24.93
C LEU A 12 -19.98 -3.52 -25.42
N ILE A 13 -19.91 -3.93 -26.69
CA ILE A 13 -18.64 -4.36 -27.32
C ILE A 13 -17.59 -3.24 -27.26
N GLY A 14 -17.98 -2.00 -27.57
CA GLY A 14 -17.07 -0.86 -27.42
C GLY A 14 -16.57 -0.65 -25.98
N ARG A 15 -17.39 -0.90 -24.96
CA ARG A 15 -16.97 -0.83 -23.56
C ARG A 15 -16.01 -1.98 -23.20
N GLN A 16 -16.28 -3.19 -23.69
CA GLN A 16 -15.42 -4.35 -23.53
C GLN A 16 -14.00 -4.06 -24.08
N ASP A 17 -13.91 -3.50 -25.28
CA ASP A 17 -12.63 -3.12 -25.90
C ASP A 17 -11.86 -2.07 -25.09
N VAL A 18 -12.57 -1.10 -24.50
CA VAL A 18 -11.95 -0.11 -23.61
C VAL A 18 -11.30 -0.78 -22.41
N TYR A 19 -11.96 -1.75 -21.77
CA TYR A 19 -11.40 -2.48 -20.63
C TYR A 19 -10.20 -3.34 -21.02
N LYS A 20 -10.24 -4.01 -22.19
CA LYS A 20 -9.07 -4.71 -22.75
C LYS A 20 -7.89 -3.76 -22.96
N GLY A 21 -8.16 -2.56 -23.51
CA GLY A 21 -7.17 -1.51 -23.64
C GLY A 21 -6.56 -1.06 -22.31
N MET A 22 -7.36 -0.98 -21.24
CA MET A 22 -6.88 -0.69 -19.88
C MET A 22 -5.97 -1.80 -19.35
N THR A 23 -6.34 -3.07 -19.54
CA THR A 23 -5.50 -4.23 -19.19
C THR A 23 -4.14 -4.15 -19.89
N THR A 24 -4.12 -3.91 -21.20
CA THR A 24 -2.88 -3.79 -21.99
C THR A 24 -2.00 -2.64 -21.50
N LYS A 25 -2.59 -1.49 -21.14
CA LYS A 25 -1.85 -0.35 -20.59
C LYS A 25 -1.21 -0.66 -19.24
N LEU A 26 -1.91 -1.39 -18.37
CA LEU A 26 -1.35 -1.79 -17.08
C LEU A 26 -0.25 -2.82 -17.24
N GLN A 27 -0.41 -3.77 -18.16
CA GLN A 27 0.63 -4.75 -18.46
C GLN A 27 1.92 -4.06 -18.94
N LYS A 28 1.82 -3.14 -19.91
CA LYS A 28 2.97 -2.34 -20.38
C LYS A 28 3.61 -1.53 -19.27
N TYR A 29 2.80 -0.96 -18.39
CA TYR A 29 3.31 -0.24 -17.23
C TYR A 29 4.15 -1.16 -16.32
N LEU A 30 3.62 -2.34 -15.99
CA LEU A 30 4.31 -3.32 -15.15
C LEU A 30 5.61 -3.82 -15.79
N GLU A 31 5.63 -4.07 -17.10
CA GLU A 31 6.83 -4.47 -17.85
C GLU A 31 7.95 -3.44 -17.76
N SER A 32 7.61 -2.15 -17.65
CA SER A 32 8.58 -1.05 -17.47
C SER A 32 8.83 -0.65 -16.01
N PHE A 33 8.20 -1.34 -15.05
CA PHE A 33 8.21 -0.92 -13.65
C PHE A 33 9.40 -1.49 -12.86
N ASP A 34 10.33 -0.64 -12.46
CA ASP A 34 11.50 -1.02 -11.64
C ASP A 34 11.70 -0.11 -10.40
N ASN A 35 10.85 0.89 -10.20
CA ASN A 35 11.07 1.89 -9.17
C ASN A 35 10.28 1.62 -7.88
N ILE A 36 10.99 1.36 -6.78
CA ILE A 36 10.41 1.18 -5.44
C ILE A 36 9.71 2.47 -4.94
N GLN A 37 10.13 3.66 -5.40
CA GLN A 37 9.48 4.91 -5.00
C GLN A 37 8.05 5.05 -5.56
N ASP A 38 7.74 4.32 -6.63
CA ASP A 38 6.42 4.34 -7.28
C ASP A 38 5.51 3.19 -6.82
N MET A 39 5.87 2.47 -5.75
CA MET A 39 5.09 1.35 -5.20
C MET A 39 3.65 1.74 -4.84
N GLN A 40 3.45 2.96 -4.32
CA GLN A 40 2.10 3.48 -4.06
C GLN A 40 1.30 3.64 -5.35
N GLN A 41 1.93 4.07 -6.44
CA GLN A 41 1.25 4.19 -7.74
C GLN A 41 0.85 2.80 -8.27
N LEU A 42 1.71 1.80 -8.10
CA LEU A 42 1.41 0.42 -8.49
C LEU A 42 0.21 -0.14 -7.69
N GLN A 43 0.14 0.13 -6.38
CA GLN A 43 -1.01 -0.25 -5.54
C GLN A 43 -2.30 0.43 -5.99
N VAL A 44 -2.26 1.74 -6.28
CA VAL A 44 -3.43 2.48 -6.80
C VAL A 44 -3.88 1.92 -8.15
N ARG A 45 -2.94 1.57 -9.02
CA ARG A 45 -3.23 0.95 -10.32
C ARG A 45 -3.86 -0.43 -10.16
N LEU A 46 -3.38 -1.26 -9.23
CA LEU A 46 -3.98 -2.55 -8.91
C LEU A 46 -5.43 -2.40 -8.44
N SER A 47 -5.69 -1.49 -7.49
CA SER A 47 -7.05 -1.23 -7.03
C SER A 47 -7.98 -0.76 -8.15
N LYS A 48 -7.50 0.12 -9.04
CA LYS A 48 -8.27 0.51 -10.23
C LYS A 48 -8.51 -0.66 -11.18
N TYR A 49 -7.55 -1.58 -11.30
CA TYR A 49 -7.67 -2.75 -12.15
C TYR A 49 -8.70 -3.75 -11.63
N GLU A 50 -8.80 -3.93 -10.31
CA GLU A 50 -9.86 -4.73 -9.68
C GLU A 50 -11.26 -4.15 -9.99
N ASN A 51 -11.40 -2.82 -10.10
CA ASN A 51 -12.65 -2.19 -10.55
C ASN A 51 -12.93 -2.40 -12.05
N VAL A 52 -11.88 -2.40 -12.90
CA VAL A 52 -12.02 -2.72 -14.33
C VAL A 52 -12.52 -4.15 -14.51
N TRP A 53 -12.03 -5.09 -13.70
CA TRP A 53 -12.51 -6.47 -13.68
C TRP A 53 -14.02 -6.56 -13.41
N GLN A 54 -14.51 -5.90 -12.35
CA GLN A 54 -15.95 -5.88 -12.04
C GLN A 54 -16.77 -5.26 -13.18
N SER A 55 -16.28 -4.16 -13.75
CA SER A 55 -16.95 -3.45 -14.85
C SER A 55 -17.01 -4.27 -16.13
N PHE A 56 -15.95 -5.02 -16.43
CA PHE A 56 -15.90 -5.94 -17.56
C PHE A 56 -16.88 -7.10 -17.33
N MET A 57 -16.89 -7.72 -16.15
CA MET A 57 -17.80 -8.84 -15.83
C MET A 57 -19.28 -8.47 -16.04
N ALA A 58 -19.70 -7.32 -15.53
CA ALA A 58 -21.07 -6.83 -15.73
C ALA A 58 -21.37 -6.54 -17.22
N THR A 59 -20.41 -5.95 -17.94
CA THR A 59 -20.57 -5.67 -19.38
C THR A 59 -20.65 -6.97 -20.19
N GLN A 60 -19.82 -7.96 -19.86
CA GLN A 60 -19.77 -9.27 -20.50
C GLN A 60 -21.07 -10.04 -20.29
N GLU A 61 -21.62 -10.01 -19.08
CA GLU A 61 -22.92 -10.59 -18.76
C GLU A 61 -24.04 -9.97 -19.62
N GLU A 62 -24.07 -8.63 -19.74
CA GLU A 62 -25.06 -7.97 -20.61
C GLU A 62 -24.91 -8.37 -22.09
N ILE A 63 -23.68 -8.57 -22.58
CA ILE A 63 -23.42 -9.02 -23.96
C ILE A 63 -23.94 -10.45 -24.16
N GLU A 64 -23.68 -11.34 -23.21
CA GLU A 64 -24.09 -12.75 -23.23
C GLU A 64 -25.62 -12.90 -23.20
N LEU A 65 -26.32 -11.98 -22.53
CA LEU A 65 -27.78 -11.93 -22.51
C LEU A 65 -28.39 -11.42 -23.84
N LEU A 66 -27.64 -10.64 -24.63
CA LEU A 66 -28.14 -9.96 -25.82
C LEU A 66 -27.75 -10.63 -27.15
N GLY A 67 -26.75 -11.52 -27.18
CA GLY A 67 -26.17 -12.03 -28.42
C GLY A 67 -25.79 -13.51 -28.43
N PRO A 68 -25.36 -14.05 -29.58
CA PRO A 68 -24.99 -15.46 -29.72
C PRO A 68 -23.76 -15.82 -28.86
N LEU A 69 -23.91 -16.85 -28.02
CA LEU A 69 -22.97 -17.19 -26.94
C LEU A 69 -21.58 -17.68 -27.39
N LYS A 70 -21.45 -18.19 -28.61
CA LYS A 70 -20.28 -19.01 -29.00
C LYS A 70 -18.96 -18.23 -29.02
N ASN A 71 -18.98 -16.94 -29.34
CA ASN A 71 -17.79 -16.08 -29.31
C ASN A 71 -17.55 -15.44 -27.94
N GLN A 72 -18.56 -15.42 -27.05
CA GLN A 72 -18.49 -14.75 -25.77
C GLN A 72 -17.76 -15.58 -24.71
N PHE A 73 -17.86 -16.91 -24.77
CA PHE A 73 -17.13 -17.80 -23.87
C PHE A 73 -15.62 -17.59 -23.95
N ASN A 74 -15.05 -17.60 -25.17
CA ASN A 74 -13.61 -17.43 -25.38
C ASN A 74 -13.14 -16.03 -24.95
N GLU A 75 -13.97 -15.01 -25.15
CA GLU A 75 -13.66 -13.64 -24.76
C GLU A 75 -13.61 -13.50 -23.23
N ARG A 76 -14.59 -14.07 -22.53
CA ARG A 76 -14.61 -14.15 -21.06
C ARG A 76 -13.38 -14.88 -20.52
N GLU A 77 -13.13 -16.09 -21.01
CA GLU A 77 -12.01 -16.93 -20.57
C GLU A 77 -10.66 -16.22 -20.80
N SER A 78 -10.47 -15.61 -21.97
CA SER A 78 -9.25 -14.86 -22.29
C SER A 78 -9.05 -13.67 -21.33
N PHE A 79 -10.09 -12.88 -21.08
CA PHE A 79 -10.01 -11.75 -20.16
C PHE A 79 -9.74 -12.19 -18.72
N GLU A 80 -10.42 -13.25 -18.26
CA GLU A 80 -10.24 -13.86 -16.94
C GLU A 80 -8.80 -14.30 -16.70
N ASN A 81 -8.26 -15.09 -17.61
CA ASN A 81 -6.89 -15.56 -17.52
C ASN A 81 -5.88 -14.41 -17.49
N ASN A 82 -6.09 -13.39 -18.31
CA ASN A 82 -5.25 -12.20 -18.32
C ASN A 82 -5.35 -11.41 -17.00
N TYR A 83 -6.55 -11.26 -16.46
CA TYR A 83 -6.77 -10.60 -15.18
C TYR A 83 -6.04 -11.31 -14.04
N TYR A 84 -6.27 -12.61 -13.86
CA TYR A 84 -5.65 -13.36 -12.77
C TYR A 84 -4.13 -13.36 -12.89
N LYS A 85 -3.60 -13.54 -14.10
CA LYS A 85 -2.16 -13.49 -14.35
C LYS A 85 -1.56 -12.13 -13.99
N LEU A 86 -2.16 -11.03 -14.45
CA LEU A 86 -1.62 -9.69 -14.21
C LEU A 86 -1.78 -9.27 -12.74
N ALA A 87 -2.96 -9.48 -12.15
CA ALA A 87 -3.22 -9.13 -10.76
C ALA A 87 -2.33 -9.91 -9.78
N SER A 88 -2.15 -11.22 -10.00
CA SER A 88 -1.22 -12.03 -9.19
C SER A 88 0.23 -11.56 -9.35
N SER A 89 0.68 -11.29 -10.58
CA SER A 89 2.03 -10.77 -10.84
C SER A 89 2.31 -9.47 -10.08
N ILE A 90 1.36 -8.53 -10.08
CA ILE A 90 1.48 -7.27 -9.34
C ILE A 90 1.50 -7.52 -7.83
N LYS A 91 0.60 -8.36 -7.32
CA LYS A 91 0.52 -8.69 -5.88
C LYS A 91 1.81 -9.35 -5.38
N THR A 92 2.32 -10.33 -6.11
CA THR A 92 3.59 -10.99 -5.80
C THR A 92 4.76 -10.01 -5.85
N TYR A 93 4.82 -9.12 -6.85
CA TYR A 93 5.85 -8.10 -6.92
C TYR A 93 5.84 -7.19 -5.69
N ILE A 94 4.64 -6.75 -5.26
CA ILE A 94 4.47 -5.92 -4.07
C ILE A 94 4.93 -6.63 -2.81
N GLU A 95 4.54 -7.89 -2.64
CA GLU A 95 4.92 -8.70 -1.49
C GLU A 95 6.44 -8.88 -1.40
N VAL A 96 7.09 -9.28 -2.49
CA VAL A 96 8.55 -9.50 -2.55
C VAL A 96 9.32 -8.23 -2.17
N LYS A 97 8.95 -7.07 -2.73
CA LYS A 97 9.62 -5.79 -2.42
C LYS A 97 9.35 -5.34 -0.98
N THR A 98 8.18 -5.60 -0.43
CA THR A 98 7.84 -5.29 0.96
C THR A 98 8.70 -6.12 1.93
N ILE A 99 8.82 -7.43 1.70
CA ILE A 99 9.65 -8.33 2.51
C ILE A 99 11.13 -7.94 2.42
N SER A 100 11.63 -7.66 1.21
CA SER A 100 13.03 -7.25 0.99
C SER A 100 13.36 -5.98 1.79
N THR A 101 12.46 -4.99 1.80
CA THR A 101 12.64 -3.76 2.58
C THR A 101 12.71 -4.04 4.09
N ILE A 102 11.91 -4.97 4.61
CA ILE A 102 11.93 -5.34 6.04
C ILE A 102 13.24 -6.06 6.41
N GLN A 103 13.76 -6.91 5.52
CA GLN A 103 15.04 -7.60 5.73
C GLN A 103 16.24 -6.63 5.67
N ASP A 104 16.22 -5.66 4.77
CA ASP A 104 17.24 -4.60 4.70
C ASP A 104 17.23 -3.67 5.93
N VAL A 105 16.06 -3.40 6.51
CA VAL A 105 15.95 -2.66 7.79
C VAL A 105 16.51 -3.47 8.96
N LYS A 106 16.48 -4.81 8.88
CA LYS A 106 17.12 -5.69 9.88
C LYS A 106 18.65 -5.68 9.78
N HIS A 107 19.22 -5.39 8.60
CA HIS A 107 20.68 -5.32 8.40
C HIS A 107 21.28 -3.91 8.49
N LYS A 108 20.46 -2.86 8.46
CA LYS A 108 20.87 -1.57 9.03
C LYS A 108 20.77 -1.67 10.54
N SER A 109 21.85 -2.15 11.14
CA SER A 109 22.22 -1.87 12.53
C SER A 109 22.14 -0.35 12.74
N ILE A 110 20.94 0.17 13.03
CA ILE A 110 20.82 1.31 13.92
C ILE A 110 21.45 0.77 15.18
N THR A 111 22.68 1.21 15.47
CA THR A 111 23.20 1.18 16.82
C THR A 111 22.18 1.95 17.66
N ARG A 112 21.16 1.25 18.15
CA ARG A 112 20.35 1.71 19.26
C ARG A 112 21.35 1.81 20.38
N ILE A 113 21.87 3.02 20.57
CA ILE A 113 22.66 3.38 21.74
C ILE A 113 21.69 3.14 22.88
N PHE A 114 21.75 1.96 23.47
CA PHE A 114 20.97 1.62 24.64
C PHE A 114 21.52 2.51 25.72
N MET A 115 20.80 3.57 26.07
CA MET A 115 21.22 4.39 27.20
C MET A 115 21.15 3.50 28.43
N ALA A 116 22.25 3.42 29.17
CA ALA A 116 22.30 2.67 30.42
C ALA A 116 21.10 3.08 31.29
N PRO A 117 20.34 2.14 31.88
CA PRO A 117 19.21 2.46 32.72
C PRO A 117 19.69 3.36 33.86
N MET A 118 19.23 4.62 33.86
CA MET A 118 19.65 5.59 34.85
C MET A 118 19.00 5.23 36.19
N LEU A 119 19.83 5.03 37.20
CA LEU A 119 19.35 4.75 38.56
C LEU A 119 18.71 6.01 39.12
N LEU A 120 17.38 6.03 39.16
CA LEU A 120 16.65 7.07 39.87
C LEU A 120 16.94 6.96 41.37
N PRO A 121 17.27 8.07 42.05
CA PRO A 121 17.42 8.03 43.49
C PRO A 121 16.08 7.59 44.10
N LYS A 122 16.13 6.65 45.05
CA LYS A 122 14.95 6.20 45.80
C LYS A 122 14.92 6.93 47.14
N PHE A 123 13.80 7.57 47.46
CA PHE A 123 13.57 8.14 48.77
C PHE A 123 12.84 7.13 49.65
N ASN A 124 13.39 6.85 50.84
CA ASN A 124 12.84 5.86 51.77
C ASN A 124 12.00 6.48 52.89
N GLY A 125 11.66 7.78 52.79
CA GLY A 125 10.85 8.49 53.78
C GLY A 125 11.62 9.06 54.98
N ASP A 126 12.94 8.91 55.03
CA ASP A 126 13.77 9.47 56.12
C ASP A 126 13.90 11.00 56.00
N PRO A 127 13.34 11.78 56.94
CA PRO A 127 13.33 13.24 56.86
C PRO A 127 14.73 13.87 56.89
N THR A 128 15.69 13.23 57.56
CA THR A 128 17.07 13.73 57.66
C THR A 128 17.81 13.66 56.33
N LYS A 129 17.36 12.78 55.42
CA LYS A 129 17.95 12.56 54.09
C LYS A 129 17.19 13.30 52.98
N TRP A 130 16.11 13.99 53.31
CA TRP A 130 15.27 14.71 52.35
C TRP A 130 16.08 15.72 51.53
N LEU A 131 16.90 16.54 52.18
CA LEU A 131 17.67 17.59 51.50
C LEU A 131 18.69 16.99 50.51
N THR A 132 19.37 15.92 50.92
CA THR A 132 20.32 15.17 50.08
C THR A 132 19.63 14.50 48.90
N PHE A 133 18.45 13.92 49.11
CA PHE A 133 17.63 13.32 48.05
C PHE A 133 17.16 14.39 47.05
N LYS A 134 16.60 15.49 47.54
CA LYS A 134 16.11 16.61 46.73
C LYS A 134 17.22 17.18 45.85
N ASN A 135 18.38 17.48 46.42
CA ASN A 135 19.52 18.03 45.67
C ASN A 135 20.00 17.07 44.57
N LYS A 136 20.07 15.76 44.87
CA LYS A 136 20.43 14.73 43.88
C LYS A 136 19.40 14.64 42.75
N PHE A 137 18.12 14.70 43.09
CA PHE A 137 17.04 14.65 42.10
C PHE A 137 17.02 15.91 41.21
N GLU A 138 17.16 17.10 41.79
CA GLU A 138 17.20 18.36 41.04
C GLU A 138 18.40 18.42 40.07
N ALA A 139 19.59 17.98 40.50
CA ALA A 139 20.76 17.90 39.64
C ALA A 139 20.55 16.94 38.44
N LEU A 140 19.84 15.83 38.67
CA LEU A 140 19.48 14.88 37.61
C LEU A 140 18.49 15.47 36.60
N VAL A 141 17.49 16.22 37.07
CA VAL A 141 16.51 16.90 36.22
C VAL A 141 17.17 18.01 35.40
N GLN A 142 18.01 18.84 36.01
CA GLN A 142 18.75 19.91 35.30
C GLN A 142 19.66 19.35 34.21
N LYS A 143 20.37 18.25 34.49
CA LYS A 143 21.20 17.54 33.50
C LYS A 143 20.37 17.03 32.31
N HIS A 144 19.12 16.62 32.53
CA HIS A 144 18.24 16.13 31.46
C HIS A 144 17.66 17.25 30.60
N LEU A 145 17.25 18.38 31.21
CA LEU A 145 16.69 19.53 30.49
C LEU A 145 17.70 20.16 29.52
N ILE A 146 18.98 20.17 29.88
CA ILE A 146 20.07 20.69 29.03
C ILE A 146 20.35 19.76 27.84
N ASN A 147 20.18 18.45 28.02
CA ASN A 147 20.45 17.43 27.01
C ASN A 147 19.25 17.12 26.09
N SER A 148 18.04 17.58 26.44
CA SER A 148 16.83 17.43 25.63
C SER A 148 16.53 18.67 24.77
N LYS A 149 17.50 19.14 23.96
CA LYS A 149 17.17 19.92 22.75
C LYS A 149 16.50 18.98 21.74
N ILE A 150 15.26 18.59 22.02
CA ILE A 150 14.39 17.88 21.09
C ILE A 150 14.09 18.87 19.95
N PRO A 151 14.35 18.53 18.68
CA PRO A 151 13.93 19.37 17.58
C PRO A 151 12.40 19.38 17.57
N LEU A 152 11.81 20.54 17.89
CA LEU A 152 10.37 20.76 17.71
C LEU A 152 10.07 20.58 16.22
N LEU A 153 9.40 19.49 15.86
CA LEU A 153 8.76 19.34 14.56
C LEU A 153 7.75 20.48 14.42
N LYS A 154 8.10 21.51 13.65
CA LYS A 154 7.17 22.56 13.23
C LYS A 154 6.06 21.91 12.41
N ARG A 155 4.91 21.70 13.04
CA ARG A 155 3.67 21.36 12.35
C ARG A 155 3.23 22.61 11.59
N ARG A 156 3.43 22.61 10.27
CA ARG A 156 2.85 23.63 9.38
C ARG A 156 1.33 23.42 9.37
N PHE A 157 0.59 24.44 9.82
CA PHE A 157 -0.73 24.73 9.30
C PHE A 157 -0.57 25.85 8.26
#